data_AF-A0A422QYR9-F1
#
_entry.id   AF-A0A422QYR9-F1
#
_cell.length_a   1.000
_cell.length_b   1.000
_cell.length_c   1.000
_cell.angle_alpha   90.00
_cell.angle_beta   90.00
_cell.angle_gamma   90.00
#
_symmetry.space_group_name_H-M   'P 1'
#
loop_
_entity.id
_entity.type
_entity.pdbx_description
1 polymer ?
#
loop_
_entity_poly.entity_id
_entity_poly.type
_entity_poly.pdbx_seq_one_letter_code
_entity_poly.pdbx_strand_id
1 'polypeptide(L)'
;MKLSHYDRTMIHGLELMSRTPLIAEPENHKMMVRILEIAAERSSAYPELQPLVREVKRISDNLGPHVSIEYPLKLAMNEFDRMCMALHWDAAKGAR
;
A
#
# COMPACT_ATOMS: atom_id res chain seq x y z
N MET A 1 -14.40 6.95 -11.40
CA MET A 1 -14.45 5.75 -10.55
C MET A 1 -14.24 6.17 -9.08
N LYS A 2 -14.92 5.54 -8.11
CA LYS A 2 -14.83 5.92 -6.69
C LYS A 2 -14.22 4.77 -5.87
N LEU A 3 -12.97 4.95 -5.42
CA LEU A 3 -12.30 4.01 -4.53
C LEU A 3 -13.04 3.90 -3.18
N SER A 4 -13.04 2.69 -2.60
CA SER A 4 -13.51 2.45 -1.24
C SER A 4 -12.52 3.03 -0.22
N HIS A 5 -12.87 3.04 1.07
CA HIS A 5 -11.90 3.45 2.09
C HIS A 5 -10.74 2.44 2.20
N TYR A 6 -11.02 1.14 2.03
CA TYR A 6 -10.02 0.06 2.09
C TYR A 6 -9.02 0.16 0.94
N ASP A 7 -9.50 0.44 -0.29
CA ASP A 7 -8.62 0.58 -1.46
C ASP A 7 -7.60 1.71 -1.23
N ARG A 8 -8.08 2.83 -0.66
CA ARG A 8 -7.22 3.98 -0.33
C ARG A 8 -6.22 3.66 0.77
N THR A 9 -6.67 2.98 1.83
CA THR A 9 -5.80 2.55 2.93
C THR A 9 -4.71 1.60 2.44
N MET A 10 -5.05 0.65 1.55
CA MET A 10 -4.09 -0.27 0.94
C MET A 10 -3.04 0.49 0.12
N ILE A 11 -3.49 1.32 -0.82
CA ILE A 11 -2.59 2.11 -1.68
C ILE A 11 -1.66 2.98 -0.83
N HIS A 12 -2.18 3.67 0.18
CA HIS A 12 -1.38 4.55 1.02
C HIS A 12 -0.43 3.79 1.95
N GLY A 13 -0.87 2.69 2.56
CA GLY A 13 -0.01 1.91 3.45
C GLY A 13 1.16 1.25 2.70
N LEU A 14 0.91 0.75 1.48
CA LEU A 14 1.96 0.23 0.61
C LEU A 14 3.00 1.32 0.26
N GLU A 15 2.51 2.52 -0.05
CA GLU A 15 3.37 3.68 -0.32
C GLU A 15 4.25 4.04 0.88
N LEU A 16 3.68 4.10 2.09
CA LEU A 16 4.45 4.33 3.33
C LEU A 16 5.52 3.26 3.55
N MET A 17 5.18 2.01 3.29
CA MET A 17 6.08 0.86 3.45
C MET A 17 7.20 0.84 2.40
N SER A 18 7.03 1.54 1.27
CA SER A 18 8.06 1.67 0.23
C SER A 18 9.20 2.64 0.57
N ARG A 19 9.02 3.51 1.57
CA ARG A 19 9.98 4.56 1.92
C ARG A 19 11.06 4.04 2.88
N THR A 20 12.34 4.29 2.55
CA THR A 20 13.49 3.92 3.40
C THR A 20 13.61 4.83 4.64
N PRO A 21 14.11 4.30 5.76
CA PRO A 21 13.34 3.49 6.71
C PRO A 21 12.42 4.37 7.59
N LEU A 22 11.11 4.29 7.39
CA LEU A 22 10.15 5.07 8.21
C LEU A 22 9.67 4.31 9.46
N ILE A 23 9.74 2.98 9.46
CA ILE A 23 9.29 2.17 10.59
C ILE A 23 10.51 1.61 11.33
N ALA A 24 11.06 2.41 12.23
CA ALA A 24 12.20 2.02 13.07
C ALA A 24 11.84 0.90 14.08
N GLU A 25 10.55 0.71 14.36
CA GLU A 25 10.05 -0.23 15.36
C GLU A 25 9.36 -1.45 14.73
N PRO A 26 9.83 -2.69 14.99
CA PRO A 26 9.24 -3.91 14.45
C PRO A 26 7.73 -4.09 14.73
N GLU A 27 7.23 -3.59 15.86
CA GLU A 27 5.81 -3.72 16.21
C GLU A 27 4.91 -2.81 15.37
N ASN A 28 5.35 -1.58 15.09
CA ASN A 28 4.66 -0.67 14.17
C ASN A 28 4.62 -1.25 12.75
N HIS A 29 5.66 -1.99 12.37
CA HIS A 29 5.72 -2.65 11.07
C HIS A 29 4.70 -3.78 10.98
N LYS A 30 4.67 -4.69 11.95
CA LYS A 30 3.67 -5.77 12.03
C LYS A 30 2.24 -5.24 12.05
N MET A 31 1.99 -4.15 12.77
CA MET A 31 0.69 -3.48 12.79
C MET A 31 0.32 -2.97 11.39
N MET A 32 1.25 -2.32 10.68
CA MET A 32 1.01 -1.82 9.33
C MET A 32 0.71 -2.96 8.35
N VAL A 33 1.47 -4.07 8.41
CA VAL A 33 1.21 -5.26 7.60
C VAL A 33 -0.20 -5.78 7.85
N ARG A 34 -0.63 -5.88 9.11
CA ARG A 34 -1.98 -6.36 9.46
C ARG A 34 -3.10 -5.43 8.97
N ILE A 35 -2.89 -4.12 9.01
CA ILE A 35 -3.84 -3.14 8.45
C ILE A 35 -3.96 -3.35 6.94
N LEU A 36 -2.83 -3.56 6.26
CA LEU A 36 -2.78 -3.80 4.82
C LEU A 36 -3.51 -5.09 4.43
N GLU A 37 -3.34 -6.18 5.19
CA GLU A 37 -4.07 -7.43 4.95
C GLU A 37 -5.59 -7.24 5.00
N ILE A 38 -6.09 -6.60 6.06
CA ILE A 38 -7.53 -6.32 6.21
C ILE A 38 -8.03 -5.45 5.05
N ALA A 39 -7.23 -4.47 4.63
CA ALA A 39 -7.57 -3.61 3.51
C ALA A 39 -7.58 -4.39 2.18
N ALA A 40 -6.61 -5.27 1.95
CA ALA A 40 -6.54 -6.10 0.76
C ALA A 40 -7.70 -7.12 0.67
N GLU A 41 -8.09 -7.74 1.79
CA GLU A 41 -9.25 -8.62 1.87
C GLU A 41 -10.57 -7.91 1.54
N ARG A 42 -10.67 -6.63 1.89
CA ARG A 42 -11.89 -5.82 1.72
C ARG A 42 -11.86 -4.91 0.50
N SER A 43 -10.74 -4.86 -0.22
CA SER A 43 -10.59 -4.05 -1.42
C SER A 43 -11.49 -4.63 -2.50
N SER A 44 -12.44 -3.81 -2.98
CA SER A 44 -13.60 -4.29 -3.72
C SER A 44 -13.28 -4.48 -5.20
N ALA A 45 -13.69 -5.62 -5.78
CA ALA A 45 -14.10 -5.90 -7.16
C ALA A 45 -13.28 -5.42 -8.38
N TYR A 46 -12.32 -4.51 -8.24
CA TYR A 46 -11.54 -3.93 -9.34
C TYR A 46 -10.38 -4.86 -9.69
N PRO A 47 -10.36 -5.46 -10.89
CA PRO A 47 -9.24 -6.29 -11.34
C PRO A 47 -7.91 -5.53 -11.35
N GLU A 48 -7.95 -4.20 -11.52
CA GLU A 48 -6.80 -3.32 -11.58
C GLU A 48 -6.03 -3.25 -10.26
N LEU A 49 -6.70 -3.49 -9.12
CA LEU A 49 -6.09 -3.46 -7.79
C LEU A 49 -5.47 -4.81 -7.39
N GLN A 50 -5.70 -5.87 -8.16
CA GLN A 50 -5.18 -7.22 -7.87
C GLN A 50 -3.64 -7.29 -7.75
N PRO A 51 -2.84 -6.54 -8.53
CA PRO A 51 -1.39 -6.49 -8.32
C PRO A 51 -1.00 -5.98 -6.93
N LEU A 52 -1.70 -4.97 -6.39
CA LEU A 52 -1.46 -4.44 -5.06
C LEU A 52 -1.88 -5.42 -3.96
N VAL A 53 -3.02 -6.11 -4.15
CA VAL A 53 -3.46 -7.18 -3.24
C VAL A 53 -2.43 -8.31 -3.15
N ARG A 54 -1.83 -8.70 -4.28
CA ARG A 54 -0.75 -9.72 -4.31
C ARG A 54 0.50 -9.25 -3.58
N GLU A 55 0.83 -7.97 -3.70
CA GLU A 55 2.00 -7.40 -3.05
C GLU A 55 1.81 -7.30 -1.53
N VAL A 56 0.61 -6.95 -1.06
CA VAL A 56 0.25 -7.07 0.36
C VAL A 56 0.42 -8.50 0.86
N LYS A 57 -0.05 -9.49 0.10
CA LYS A 57 0.12 -10.90 0.45
C LYS A 57 1.60 -11.28 0.55
N ARG A 58 2.43 -10.87 -0.42
CA ARG A 58 3.88 -11.10 -0.42
C ARG A 58 4.56 -10.50 0.80
N ILE A 59 4.14 -9.30 1.21
CA ILE A 59 4.62 -8.60 2.40
C ILE A 59 4.21 -9.34 3.68
N SER A 60 2.95 -9.76 3.77
CA SER A 60 2.45 -10.51 4.94
C SER A 60 3.14 -11.87 5.11
N ASP A 61 3.33 -12.60 4.01
CA ASP A 61 4.03 -13.88 4.02
C ASP A 61 5.51 -13.74 4.47
N ASN A 62 6.06 -12.52 4.46
CA ASN A 62 7.44 -12.22 4.82
C ASN A 62 7.54 -11.06 5.83
N LEU A 63 7.10 -11.29 7.08
CA LEU A 63 7.05 -10.33 8.20
C LEU A 63 8.41 -9.75 8.67
N GLY A 64 9.50 -10.03 7.96
CA GLY A 64 10.82 -9.49 8.29
C GLY A 64 10.96 -8.00 7.94
N PRO A 65 11.83 -7.25 8.64
CA PRO A 65 12.06 -5.83 8.36
C PRO A 65 12.46 -5.63 6.89
N HIS A 66 11.63 -4.88 6.17
CA HIS A 66 11.85 -4.62 4.76
C HIS A 66 12.90 -3.55 4.55
N VAL A 67 14.09 -3.93 4.12
CA VAL A 67 15.12 -2.97 3.72
C VAL A 67 14.87 -2.39 2.32
N SER A 68 13.93 -2.93 1.53
CA SER A 68 13.77 -2.54 0.12
C SER A 68 12.52 -3.11 -0.58
N ILE A 69 11.29 -2.73 -0.17
CA ILE A 69 10.09 -3.09 -0.97
C ILE A 69 9.71 -2.08 -2.06
N GLU A 70 10.42 -0.95 -2.16
CA GLU A 70 10.14 0.09 -3.16
C GLU A 70 10.14 -0.46 -4.58
N TYR A 71 11.11 -1.30 -4.92
CA TYR A 71 11.23 -1.88 -6.25
C TYR A 71 10.12 -2.90 -6.56
N PRO A 72 9.85 -3.91 -5.70
CA PRO A 72 8.67 -4.77 -5.83
C PRO A 72 7.35 -4.02 -5.98
N LEU A 73 7.16 -2.95 -5.19
CA LEU A 73 5.95 -2.14 -5.25
C LEU A 73 5.82 -1.39 -6.57
N LYS A 74 6.89 -0.73 -7.02
CA LYS A 74 6.91 -0.05 -8.31
C LYS A 74 6.59 -0.97 -9.48
N LEU A 75 7.02 -2.24 -9.42
CA LEU A 75 6.68 -3.26 -10.42
C LEU A 75 5.23 -3.73 -10.34
N ALA A 76 4.65 -3.80 -9.13
CA ALA A 76 3.26 -4.19 -8.94
C ALA A 76 2.29 -3.09 -9.38
N MET A 77 2.69 -1.82 -9.31
CA MET A 77 1.84 -0.70 -9.68
C MET A 77 1.63 -0.60 -11.20
N ASN A 78 0.37 -0.57 -11.63
CA ASN A 78 0.00 -0.15 -12.98
C ASN A 78 -0.12 1.39 -13.07
N GLU A 79 -0.44 1.92 -14.25
CA GLU A 79 -0.57 3.37 -14.47
C GLU A 79 -1.69 3.98 -13.63
N PHE A 80 -2.80 3.27 -13.49
CA PHE A 80 -3.92 3.67 -12.68
C PHE A 80 -3.56 3.72 -11.17
N ASP A 81 -2.83 2.75 -10.65
CA ASP A 81 -2.35 2.75 -9.26
C ASP A 81 -1.45 3.96 -9.01
N ARG A 82 -0.56 4.27 -9.96
CA ARG A 82 0.31 5.45 -9.92
C ARG A 82 -0.50 6.75 -9.91
N MET A 83 -1.53 6.84 -10.75
CA MET A 83 -2.45 7.99 -10.77
C MET A 83 -3.22 8.13 -9.45
N CYS A 84 -3.72 7.02 -8.88
CA CYS A 84 -4.42 7.04 -7.60
C CYS A 84 -3.50 7.49 -6.46
N MET A 85 -2.25 7.03 -6.43
CA MET A 85 -1.26 7.54 -5.46
C MET A 85 -1.02 9.04 -5.64
N ALA A 86 -0.83 9.51 -6.88
CA ALA A 86 -0.58 10.93 -7.16
C ALA A 86 -1.77 11.81 -6.73
N LEU A 87 -3.01 11.41 -7.06
CA LEU A 87 -4.23 12.13 -6.67
C LEU A 87 -4.40 12.21 -5.15
N HIS A 88 -4.08 11.13 -4.43
CA HIS A 88 -4.16 11.12 -2.96
C HIS A 88 -3.07 11.97 -2.31
N TRP A 89 -1.89 12.05 -2.92
CA TRP A 89 -0.81 12.92 -2.48
C TRP A 89 -1.12 14.40 -2.66
N ASP A 90 -1.70 14.78 -3.81
CA ASP A 90 -2.12 16.16 -4.06
C ASP A 90 -3.25 16.57 -3.11
N ALA A 91 -4.20 15.67 -2.83
CA ALA A 91 -5.24 15.90 -1.83
C ALA A 91 -4.67 16.04 -0.40
N ALA A 92 -3.67 15.22 -0.03
CA ALA A 92 -3.00 15.30 1.27
C ALA A 92 -2.15 16.57 1.43
N LYS A 93 -1.55 17.09 0.35
CA LYS A 93 -0.82 18.36 0.33
C LYS A 93 -1.73 19.59 0.36
N GLY A 94 -2.90 19.51 -0.28
CA GLY A 94 -3.89 20.58 -0.34
C GLY A 94 -4.77 20.73 0.90
N ALA A 95 -4.70 19.80 1.86
CA ALA A 95 -5.47 19.83 3.11
C ALA A 95 -4.79 20.62 4.25
N ARG A 96 -3.98 21.63 3.92
CA ARG A 96 -3.32 22.53 4.89
C ARG A 96 -4.07 23.85 5.05
#